data_AF-A0A7X9PGX7-F1
#
_entry.id   AF-A0A7X9PGX7-F1
#
_cell.length_a   1.000
_cell.length_b   1.000
_cell.length_c   1.000
_cell.angle_alpha   90.00
_cell.angle_beta   90.00
_cell.angle_gamma   90.00
#
_symmetry.space_group_name_H-M   'P 1'
#
loop_
_entity.id
_entity.type
_entity.pdbx_description
1 polymer ?
#
loop_
_entity_poly.entity_id
_entity_poly.type
_entity_poly.pdbx_seq_one_letter_code
_entity_poly.pdbx_strand_id
1 'polypeptide(L)'
;MNVKGTVFLTGKVAITANFGEARWNEFMAKLAEKDPFFKNVIMSVTLVPVDKHLFFLDEMLKEFFRNDKSQFLLFGRVAAKFALSPGGPYHSYLLTKDIKQFVESGMPKLWSTYYDGGKFTAKLENNIVHLKISDIPIKHIYFEYLIMGYFKQALKIFGKENIEKRVRSIASGDDDIYYQYEIKNL
;
A
#
# COMPACT_ATOMS: atom_id res chain seq x y z
N MET A 1 4.79 -6.69 13.55
CA MET A 1 4.70 -6.48 12.09
C MET A 1 5.60 -5.33 11.72
N ASN A 2 6.36 -5.50 10.65
CA ASN A 2 7.22 -4.54 10.01
C ASN A 2 6.80 -4.35 8.56
N VAL A 3 7.24 -3.24 7.98
CA VAL A 3 7.09 -2.88 6.58
C VAL A 3 8.48 -2.77 5.97
N LYS A 4 8.69 -3.32 4.77
CA LYS A 4 9.98 -3.15 4.08
C LYS A 4 10.23 -1.69 3.73
N GLY A 5 11.47 -1.25 3.94
CA GLY A 5 11.92 0.12 3.67
C GLY A 5 11.74 0.56 2.22
N THR A 6 11.60 -0.36 1.26
CA THR A 6 11.17 -0.05 -0.12
C THR A 6 9.89 0.79 -0.16
N VAL A 7 8.93 0.57 0.75
CA VAL A 7 7.70 1.38 0.82
C VAL A 7 8.01 2.83 1.20
N PHE A 8 8.87 3.05 2.20
CA PHE A 8 9.35 4.37 2.59
C PHE A 8 10.10 5.06 1.44
N LEU A 9 11.01 4.34 0.77
CA LEU A 9 11.79 4.89 -0.35
C LEU A 9 10.92 5.24 -1.55
N THR A 10 9.86 4.46 -1.81
CA THR A 10 8.87 4.79 -2.87
C THR A 10 8.12 6.08 -2.51
N GLY A 11 7.76 6.26 -1.23
CA GLY A 11 7.22 7.51 -0.70
C GLY A 11 8.17 8.68 -0.93
N LYS A 12 9.46 8.53 -0.58
CA LYS A 12 10.51 9.53 -0.84
C LYS A 12 10.50 9.96 -2.31
N VAL A 13 10.61 9.01 -3.24
CA VAL A 13 10.64 9.30 -4.69
C VAL A 13 9.38 10.07 -5.13
N ALA A 14 8.21 9.68 -4.65
CA ALA A 14 6.96 10.36 -5.00
C ALA A 14 6.91 11.80 -4.44
N ILE A 15 7.33 12.00 -3.18
CA ILE A 15 7.33 13.33 -2.55
C ILE A 15 8.38 14.23 -3.19
N THR A 16 9.60 13.75 -3.42
CA THR A 16 10.65 14.57 -4.05
C THR A 16 10.29 14.97 -5.47
N ALA A 17 9.63 14.09 -6.23
CA ALA A 17 9.16 14.41 -7.58
C ALA A 17 8.10 15.53 -7.61
N ASN A 18 7.26 15.65 -6.58
CA ASN A 18 6.16 16.62 -6.55
C ASN A 18 6.48 17.90 -5.75
N PHE A 19 7.33 17.80 -4.72
CA PHE A 19 7.59 18.89 -3.76
C PHE A 19 9.07 19.29 -3.69
N GLY A 20 9.95 18.57 -4.38
CA GLY A 20 11.39 18.83 -4.42
C GLY A 20 12.17 18.20 -3.26
N GLU A 21 13.44 17.93 -3.52
CA GLU A 21 14.35 17.29 -2.54
C GLU A 21 14.63 18.17 -1.31
N ALA A 22 14.71 19.49 -1.47
CA ALA A 22 14.90 20.41 -0.36
C ALA A 22 13.80 20.30 0.69
N ARG A 23 12.52 20.27 0.27
CA ARG A 23 11.38 20.10 1.18
C ARG A 23 11.34 18.73 1.84
N TRP A 24 11.72 17.69 1.09
CA TRP A 24 11.86 16.35 1.67
C TRP A 24 12.91 16.32 2.79
N ASN A 25 14.08 16.93 2.57
CA ASN A 25 15.15 16.96 3.56
C ASN A 25 14.75 17.75 4.82
N GLU A 26 14.08 18.89 4.65
CA GLU A 26 13.53 19.67 5.77
C GLU A 26 12.50 18.85 6.57
N PHE A 27 11.59 18.17 5.88
CA PHE A 27 10.61 17.28 6.53
C PHE A 27 11.30 16.16 7.32
N MET A 28 12.30 15.50 6.74
CA MET A 28 13.03 14.42 7.41
C MET A 28 13.80 14.92 8.64
N ALA A 29 14.36 16.13 8.59
CA ALA A 29 15.01 16.75 9.76
C ALA A 29 14.00 16.95 10.90
N LYS A 30 12.84 17.56 10.62
CA LYS A 30 11.75 17.73 11.60
C LYS A 30 11.25 16.40 12.15
N LEU A 31 11.17 15.37 11.31
CA LEU A 31 10.73 14.04 11.71
C LEU A 31 11.73 13.36 12.64
N ALA A 32 13.03 13.50 12.37
CA ALA A 32 14.11 12.94 13.18
C ALA A 32 14.25 13.61 14.56
N GLU A 33 13.78 14.85 14.71
CA GLU A 33 13.64 15.52 16.02
C GLU A 33 12.49 14.91 16.84
N LYS A 34 11.38 14.54 16.18
CA LYS A 34 10.21 13.95 16.83
C LYS A 34 10.40 12.49 17.21
N ASP A 35 11.14 11.73 16.39
CA ASP A 35 11.42 10.32 16.64
C ASP A 35 12.84 9.95 16.18
N PRO A 36 13.74 9.57 17.11
CA PRO A 36 15.14 9.23 16.79
C PRO A 36 15.30 8.08 15.80
N PHE A 37 14.28 7.24 15.58
CA PHE A 37 14.32 6.19 14.57
C PHE A 37 14.72 6.74 13.19
N PHE A 38 14.22 7.92 12.82
CA PHE A 38 14.46 8.55 11.52
C PHE A 38 15.80 9.28 11.40
N LYS A 39 16.65 9.24 12.44
CA LYS A 39 18.06 9.64 12.32
C LYS A 39 18.88 8.59 11.55
N ASN A 40 18.38 7.37 11.45
CA ASN A 40 19.03 6.28 10.74
C ASN A 40 18.67 6.28 9.26
N VAL A 41 19.61 5.82 8.43
CA VAL A 41 19.35 5.58 7.01
C VAL A 41 18.42 4.39 6.84
N ILE A 42 17.28 4.60 6.17
CA ILE A 42 16.33 3.54 5.81
C ILE A 42 16.69 3.02 4.41
N MET A 43 17.15 1.78 4.32
CA MET A 43 17.43 1.08 3.08
C MET A 43 16.20 0.28 2.60
N SER A 44 16.21 -0.20 1.36
CA SER A 44 15.11 -0.99 0.79
C SER A 44 14.77 -2.24 1.61
N VAL A 45 15.80 -2.90 2.15
CA VAL A 45 15.70 -4.12 2.96
C VAL A 45 15.44 -3.87 4.44
N THR A 46 15.50 -2.62 4.90
CA THR A 46 15.27 -2.28 6.31
C THR A 46 13.86 -2.71 6.71
N LEU A 47 13.75 -3.48 7.80
CA LEU A 47 12.47 -3.79 8.41
C LEU A 47 12.07 -2.61 9.30
N VAL A 48 11.12 -1.81 8.82
CA VAL A 48 10.62 -0.63 9.55
C VAL A 48 9.45 -1.08 10.43
N PRO A 49 9.51 -0.89 11.76
CA PRO A 49 8.37 -1.19 12.62
C PRO A 49 7.11 -0.47 12.14
N VAL A 50 5.98 -1.16 12.13
CA VAL A 50 4.74 -0.64 11.54
C VAL A 50 4.29 0.66 12.20
N ASP A 51 4.40 0.79 13.53
CA ASP A 51 4.09 2.00 14.28
C ASP A 51 4.92 3.20 13.79
N LYS A 52 6.22 2.99 13.55
CA LYS A 52 7.12 4.01 12.98
C LYS A 52 6.71 4.38 11.57
N HIS A 53 6.37 3.39 10.74
CA HIS A 53 5.91 3.66 9.38
C HIS A 53 4.61 4.47 9.35
N LEU A 54 3.63 4.11 10.19
CA LEU A 54 2.37 4.84 10.31
C LEU A 54 2.58 6.27 10.81
N PHE A 55 3.45 6.46 11.80
CA PHE A 55 3.84 7.80 12.28
C PHE A 55 4.45 8.65 11.16
N PHE A 56 5.41 8.09 10.40
CA PHE A 56 5.99 8.77 9.23
C PHE A 56 4.92 9.21 8.23
N LEU A 57 4.00 8.31 7.87
CA LEU A 57 2.95 8.58 6.90
C LEU A 57 2.01 9.69 7.37
N ASP A 58 1.67 9.69 8.66
CA ASP A 58 0.81 10.70 9.26
C ASP A 58 1.45 12.08 9.28
N GLU A 59 2.74 12.16 9.64
CA GLU A 59 3.49 13.42 9.59
C GLU A 59 3.68 13.90 8.13
N MET A 60 3.90 12.98 7.20
CA MET A 60 4.01 13.30 5.77
C MET A 60 2.69 13.87 5.22
N LEU A 61 1.54 13.32 5.62
CA LEU A 61 0.24 13.89 5.23
C LEU A 61 0.02 15.30 5.79
N LYS A 62 0.41 15.56 7.05
CA LYS A 62 0.32 16.89 7.64
C LYS A 62 1.17 17.91 6.89
N GLU A 63 2.41 17.56 6.56
CA GLU A 63 3.36 18.45 5.90
C GLU A 63 2.98 18.75 4.44
N PHE A 64 2.63 17.72 3.67
CA PHE A 64 2.51 17.85 2.21
C PHE A 64 1.06 17.89 1.71
N PHE A 65 0.10 17.45 2.51
CA PHE A 65 -1.27 17.19 2.05
C PHE A 65 -2.36 17.71 2.99
N ARG A 66 -2.06 18.69 3.85
CA ARG A 66 -3.04 19.27 4.80
C ARG A 66 -3.74 18.21 5.66
N ASN A 67 -3.03 17.13 5.97
CA ASN A 67 -3.51 15.96 6.72
C ASN A 67 -4.70 15.22 6.06
N ASP A 68 -4.89 15.36 4.74
CA ASP A 68 -5.93 14.64 4.00
C ASP A 68 -5.60 13.14 3.92
N LYS A 69 -6.31 12.34 4.72
CA LYS A 69 -6.12 10.88 4.77
C LYS A 69 -6.51 10.20 3.46
N SER A 70 -7.37 10.81 2.63
CA SER A 70 -7.77 10.23 1.35
C SER A 70 -6.60 10.08 0.38
N GLN A 71 -5.49 10.81 0.59
CA GLN A 71 -4.27 10.69 -0.22
C GLN A 71 -3.63 9.31 -0.16
N PHE A 72 -3.85 8.52 0.91
CA PHE A 72 -3.40 7.13 0.95
C PHE A 72 -3.94 6.29 -0.22
N LEU A 73 -5.14 6.61 -0.70
CA LEU A 73 -5.71 5.97 -1.89
C LEU A 73 -4.88 6.26 -3.15
N LEU A 74 -4.47 7.52 -3.33
CA LEU A 74 -3.60 7.92 -4.42
C LEU A 74 -2.23 7.25 -4.30
N PHE A 75 -1.65 7.22 -3.10
CA PHE A 75 -0.36 6.56 -2.87
C PHE A 75 -0.42 5.07 -3.21
N GLY A 76 -1.51 4.38 -2.85
CA GLY A 76 -1.72 2.99 -3.24
C GLY A 76 -1.66 2.79 -4.75
N ARG A 77 -2.37 3.64 -5.52
CA ARG A 77 -2.34 3.59 -7.00
C ARG A 77 -0.95 3.88 -7.56
N VAL A 78 -0.28 4.90 -7.06
CA VAL A 78 1.08 5.27 -7.52
C VAL A 78 2.07 4.15 -7.21
N ALA A 79 2.01 3.57 -6.01
CA ALA A 79 2.85 2.45 -5.60
C ALA A 79 2.62 1.21 -6.46
N ALA A 80 1.36 0.87 -6.78
CA ALA A 80 1.06 -0.24 -7.70
C ALA A 80 1.61 0.02 -9.10
N LYS A 81 1.47 1.24 -9.63
CA LYS A 81 2.03 1.61 -10.93
C LYS A 81 3.55 1.46 -10.94
N PHE A 82 4.24 1.96 -9.93
CA PHE A 82 5.70 1.82 -9.82
C PHE A 82 6.14 0.36 -9.70
N ALA A 83 5.47 -0.41 -8.84
CA ALA A 83 5.84 -1.78 -8.52
C ALA A 83 5.55 -2.78 -9.64
N LEU A 84 4.41 -2.63 -10.32
CA LEU A 84 3.82 -3.69 -11.15
C LEU A 84 3.83 -3.38 -12.65
N SER A 85 4.07 -2.13 -13.07
CA SER A 85 4.20 -1.82 -14.51
C SER A 85 5.48 -2.46 -15.10
N PRO A 86 5.59 -2.59 -16.44
CA PRO A 86 6.81 -3.09 -17.08
C PRO A 86 8.07 -2.35 -16.58
N GLY A 87 9.10 -3.11 -16.20
CA GLY A 87 10.32 -2.59 -15.57
C GLY A 87 10.25 -2.36 -14.05
N GLY A 88 9.06 -2.50 -13.45
CA GLY A 88 8.87 -2.44 -12.01
C GLY A 88 9.38 -3.70 -11.29
N PRO A 89 9.79 -3.58 -10.02
CA PRO A 89 10.43 -4.67 -9.26
C PRO A 89 9.56 -5.91 -9.07
N TYR A 90 8.24 -5.77 -9.19
CA TYR A 90 7.25 -6.83 -8.97
C TYR A 90 6.36 -7.05 -10.19
N HIS A 91 6.77 -6.59 -11.36
CA HIS A 91 6.05 -6.80 -12.62
C HIS A 91 5.83 -8.29 -12.93
N SER A 92 6.77 -9.16 -12.51
CA SER A 92 6.70 -10.61 -12.73
C SER A 92 5.43 -11.25 -12.18
N TYR A 93 4.82 -10.69 -11.13
CA TYR A 93 3.55 -11.17 -10.59
C TYR A 93 2.36 -10.99 -11.54
N LEU A 94 2.46 -10.07 -12.52
CA LEU A 94 1.44 -9.84 -13.54
C LEU A 94 1.70 -10.59 -14.85
N LEU A 95 2.77 -11.37 -14.96
CA LEU A 95 3.09 -12.10 -16.19
C LEU A 95 2.21 -13.35 -16.41
N THR A 96 1.52 -13.81 -15.36
CA THR A 96 0.48 -14.83 -15.56
C THR A 96 -0.66 -14.23 -16.37
N LYS A 97 -1.22 -15.03 -17.30
CA LYS A 97 -2.45 -14.66 -18.02
C LYS A 97 -3.72 -15.07 -17.27
N ASP A 98 -3.57 -15.85 -16.20
CA ASP A 98 -4.69 -16.34 -15.39
C ASP A 98 -4.97 -15.36 -14.25
N ILE A 99 -6.12 -14.67 -14.36
CA ILE A 99 -6.58 -13.73 -13.34
C ILE A 99 -6.86 -14.42 -11.99
N LYS A 100 -7.35 -15.67 -12.00
CA LYS A 100 -7.60 -16.42 -10.77
C LYS A 100 -6.29 -16.71 -10.07
N GLN A 101 -5.27 -17.14 -10.82
CA GLN A 101 -3.92 -17.34 -10.28
C GLN A 101 -3.34 -16.02 -9.72
N PHE A 102 -3.48 -14.90 -10.43
CA PHE A 102 -3.02 -13.61 -9.94
C PHE A 102 -3.73 -13.22 -8.64
N VAL A 103 -5.05 -13.36 -8.57
CA VAL A 103 -5.86 -13.02 -7.39
C VAL A 103 -5.52 -13.93 -6.20
N GLU A 104 -5.60 -15.24 -6.38
CA GLU A 104 -5.53 -16.20 -5.28
C GLU A 104 -4.10 -16.48 -4.81
N SER A 105 -3.09 -16.30 -5.68
CA SER A 105 -1.68 -16.55 -5.35
C SER A 105 -0.80 -15.32 -5.47
N GLY A 106 -1.00 -14.46 -6.46
CA GLY A 106 -0.17 -13.28 -6.70
C GLY A 106 -0.39 -12.18 -5.65
N MET A 107 -1.64 -11.81 -5.38
CA MET A 107 -1.97 -10.74 -4.43
C MET A 107 -1.48 -11.04 -3.00
N PRO A 108 -1.67 -12.25 -2.43
CA PRO A 108 -1.10 -12.58 -1.13
C PRO A 108 0.43 -12.53 -1.09
N LYS A 109 1.10 -12.95 -2.17
CA LYS A 109 2.57 -12.85 -2.27
C LYS A 109 3.07 -11.41 -2.34
N LEU A 110 2.32 -10.53 -3.00
CA LEU A 110 2.61 -9.09 -2.98
C LEU A 110 2.51 -8.52 -1.57
N TRP A 111 1.47 -8.89 -0.80
CA TRP A 111 1.37 -8.49 0.62
C TRP A 111 2.60 -8.95 1.41
N SER A 112 2.93 -10.24 1.37
CA SER A 112 4.08 -10.78 2.12
C SER A 112 5.44 -10.27 1.62
N THR A 113 5.48 -9.67 0.43
CA THR A 113 6.70 -9.02 -0.07
C THR A 113 6.98 -7.72 0.68
N TYR A 114 5.95 -7.02 1.16
CA TYR A 114 6.09 -5.74 1.86
C TYR A 114 5.94 -5.84 3.37
N TYR A 115 5.11 -6.76 3.86
CA TYR A 115 4.75 -6.89 5.27
C TYR A 115 5.13 -8.28 5.78
N ASP A 116 5.65 -8.35 7.00
CA ASP A 116 5.95 -9.62 7.69
C ASP A 116 4.86 -10.04 8.70
N GLY A 117 3.71 -9.37 8.67
CA GLY A 117 2.57 -9.61 9.54
C GLY A 117 1.26 -9.23 8.86
N GLY A 118 0.16 -9.43 9.58
CA GLY A 118 -1.18 -9.41 8.99
C GLY A 118 -1.41 -10.60 8.07
N LYS A 119 -2.66 -11.04 7.97
CA LYS A 119 -3.05 -12.18 7.16
C LYS A 119 -3.86 -11.71 5.96
N PHE A 120 -3.22 -11.72 4.78
CA PHE A 120 -3.86 -11.38 3.52
C PHE A 120 -4.41 -12.63 2.85
N THR A 121 -5.68 -12.58 2.46
CA THR A 121 -6.34 -13.62 1.66
C THR A 121 -7.08 -12.97 0.51
N ALA A 122 -7.07 -13.63 -0.65
CA ALA A 122 -7.86 -13.21 -1.79
C ALA A 122 -8.43 -14.41 -2.53
N LYS A 123 -9.63 -14.25 -3.08
CA LYS A 123 -10.31 -15.26 -3.91
C LYS A 123 -11.09 -14.60 -5.03
N LEU A 124 -11.22 -15.31 -6.16
CA LEU A 124 -12.05 -14.88 -7.29
C LEU A 124 -13.28 -15.79 -7.38
N GLU A 125 -14.46 -15.22 -7.18
CA GLU A 125 -15.75 -15.92 -7.26
C GLU A 125 -16.73 -15.06 -8.06
N ASN A 126 -17.36 -15.62 -9.11
CA ASN A 126 -18.40 -14.94 -9.91
C ASN A 126 -18.01 -13.52 -10.37
N ASN A 127 -16.78 -13.36 -10.87
CA ASN A 127 -16.19 -12.08 -11.30
C ASN A 127 -15.94 -11.05 -10.20
N ILE A 128 -16.07 -11.46 -8.94
CA ILE A 128 -15.78 -10.64 -7.77
C ILE A 128 -14.47 -11.11 -7.15
N VAL A 129 -13.50 -10.21 -7.07
CA VAL A 129 -12.31 -10.41 -6.25
C VAL A 129 -12.67 -10.04 -4.82
N HIS A 130 -12.62 -11.03 -3.94
CA HIS A 130 -12.78 -10.85 -2.51
C HIS A 130 -11.39 -10.73 -1.89
N LEU A 131 -11.09 -9.59 -1.27
CA LEU A 131 -9.81 -9.31 -0.63
C LEU A 131 -10.05 -9.08 0.87
N LYS A 132 -9.44 -9.90 1.72
CA LYS A 132 -9.54 -9.78 3.18
C LYS A 132 -8.17 -9.71 3.83
N ILE A 133 -8.03 -8.80 4.79
CA ILE A 133 -6.83 -8.66 5.62
C ILE A 133 -7.24 -8.65 7.10
N SER A 134 -6.75 -9.63 7.84
CA SER A 134 -6.94 -9.74 9.30
C SER A 134 -5.62 -9.65 10.04
N ASP A 135 -5.68 -9.70 11.37
CA ASP A 135 -4.50 -9.83 12.25
C ASP A 135 -3.49 -8.69 12.10
N ILE A 136 -4.00 -7.49 11.75
CA ILE A 136 -3.20 -6.27 11.71
C ILE A 136 -3.03 -5.77 13.15
N PRO A 137 -1.79 -5.59 13.65
CA PRO A 137 -1.56 -5.27 15.06
C PRO A 137 -1.97 -3.84 15.45
N ILE A 138 -2.10 -2.93 14.47
CA ILE A 138 -2.50 -1.54 14.69
C ILE A 138 -3.60 -1.18 13.69
N LYS A 139 -4.80 -0.86 14.20
CA LYS A 139 -5.91 -0.38 13.36
C LYS A 139 -5.57 1.03 12.87
N HIS A 140 -5.34 1.18 11.56
CA HIS A 140 -5.02 2.47 10.95
C HIS A 140 -5.59 2.60 9.54
N ILE A 141 -6.22 3.74 9.22
CA ILE A 141 -6.92 3.99 7.94
C ILE A 141 -5.99 3.89 6.70
N TYR A 142 -4.68 4.07 6.91
CA TYR A 142 -3.65 3.81 5.90
C TYR A 142 -3.86 2.47 5.19
N PHE A 143 -4.06 1.39 5.96
CA PHE A 143 -4.19 0.06 5.39
C PHE A 143 -5.39 -0.01 4.45
N GLU A 144 -6.54 0.51 4.88
CA GLU A 144 -7.75 0.53 4.05
C GLU A 144 -7.54 1.24 2.71
N TYR A 145 -7.13 2.51 2.75
CA TYR A 145 -7.06 3.32 1.55
C TYR A 145 -5.89 2.94 0.64
N LEU A 146 -4.72 2.64 1.20
CA LEU A 146 -3.58 2.21 0.41
C LEU A 146 -3.89 0.91 -0.32
N ILE A 147 -4.40 -0.11 0.38
CA ILE A 147 -4.69 -1.42 -0.19
C ILE A 147 -5.81 -1.31 -1.23
N MET A 148 -6.84 -0.53 -0.92
CA MET A 148 -7.91 -0.23 -1.87
C MET A 148 -7.36 0.29 -3.20
N GLY A 149 -6.50 1.32 -3.14
CA GLY A 149 -5.88 1.93 -4.31
C GLY A 149 -4.90 1.01 -5.03
N TYR A 150 -4.08 0.30 -4.27
CA TYR A 150 -3.05 -0.57 -4.81
C TYR A 150 -3.68 -1.69 -5.64
N PHE A 151 -4.65 -2.43 -5.10
CA PHE A 151 -5.23 -3.57 -5.81
C PHE A 151 -6.23 -3.16 -6.89
N LYS A 152 -6.92 -2.01 -6.75
CA LYS A 152 -7.67 -1.41 -7.86
C LYS A 152 -6.77 -1.16 -9.06
N GLN A 153 -5.61 -0.55 -8.83
CA GLN A 153 -4.64 -0.25 -9.88
C GLN A 153 -3.94 -1.52 -10.39
N ALA A 154 -3.63 -2.48 -9.53
CA ALA A 154 -3.01 -3.74 -9.92
C ALA A 154 -3.90 -4.53 -10.89
N LEU A 155 -5.19 -4.66 -10.60
CA LEU A 155 -6.18 -5.26 -11.49
C LEU A 155 -6.27 -4.52 -12.83
N LYS A 156 -6.23 -3.19 -12.80
CA LYS A 156 -6.21 -2.37 -14.02
C LYS A 156 -4.96 -2.62 -14.86
N ILE A 157 -3.77 -2.70 -14.25
CA ILE A 157 -2.52 -3.02 -14.97
C ILE A 157 -2.55 -4.45 -15.52
N PHE A 158 -3.19 -5.38 -14.82
CA PHE A 158 -3.46 -6.73 -15.30
C PHE A 158 -4.44 -6.76 -16.50
N GLY A 159 -5.08 -5.62 -16.83
CA GLY A 159 -6.02 -5.51 -17.95
C GLY A 159 -7.49 -5.73 -17.56
N LYS A 160 -7.82 -5.65 -16.26
CA LYS A 160 -9.19 -5.81 -15.75
C LYS A 160 -9.69 -4.51 -15.13
N GLU A 161 -10.60 -3.84 -15.85
CA GLU A 161 -11.38 -2.74 -15.29
C GLU A 161 -12.26 -3.25 -14.14
N ASN A 162 -12.37 -2.47 -13.07
CA ASN A 162 -13.01 -2.93 -11.85
C ASN A 162 -13.67 -1.81 -11.05
N ILE A 163 -14.67 -2.18 -10.25
CA ILE A 163 -15.34 -1.30 -9.28
C ILE A 163 -15.13 -1.88 -7.89
N GLU A 164 -14.54 -1.08 -7.01
CA GLU A 164 -14.30 -1.40 -5.62
C GLU A 164 -15.54 -1.14 -4.75
N LYS A 165 -15.78 -2.02 -3.78
CA LYS A 165 -16.75 -1.87 -2.71
C LYS A 165 -16.09 -2.21 -1.39
N ARG A 166 -16.15 -1.28 -0.43
CA ARG A 166 -15.77 -1.56 0.96
C ARG A 166 -16.90 -2.31 1.65
N VAL A 167 -16.60 -3.50 2.18
CA VAL A 167 -17.58 -4.33 2.88
C VAL A 167 -17.37 -4.29 4.39
N ARG A 168 -16.11 -4.36 4.86
CA ARG A 168 -15.74 -4.16 6.27
C ARG A 168 -14.54 -3.23 6.39
N SER A 169 -14.53 -2.47 7.47
CA SER A 169 -13.64 -1.34 7.72
C SER A 169 -13.23 -1.30 9.19
N ILE A 170 -11.92 -1.35 9.42
CA ILE A 170 -11.34 -1.14 10.75
C ILE A 170 -11.65 0.25 11.29
N ALA A 171 -11.85 1.25 10.42
CA ALA A 171 -12.31 2.58 10.81
C ALA A 171 -13.79 2.62 11.26
N SER A 172 -14.60 1.66 10.81
CA SER A 172 -15.97 1.45 11.29
C SER A 172 -16.04 0.54 12.53
N GLY A 173 -14.90 0.09 13.05
CA GLY A 173 -14.81 -0.77 14.23
C GLY A 173 -14.65 -2.26 13.93
N ASP A 174 -14.67 -2.69 12.66
CA ASP A 174 -14.43 -4.10 12.29
C ASP A 174 -13.01 -4.55 12.70
N ASP A 175 -12.81 -5.86 12.82
CA ASP A 175 -11.51 -6.47 13.15
C ASP A 175 -10.69 -6.85 11.91
N ASP A 176 -11.29 -6.74 10.73
CA ASP A 176 -10.65 -7.00 9.45
C ASP A 176 -11.01 -5.95 8.40
N ILE A 177 -10.16 -5.86 7.38
CA ILE A 177 -10.43 -5.11 6.17
C ILE A 177 -10.99 -6.09 5.15
N TYR A 178 -12.14 -5.77 4.56
CA TYR A 178 -12.73 -6.59 3.51
C TYR A 178 -13.23 -5.73 2.36
N TYR A 179 -12.62 -5.92 1.20
CA TYR A 179 -12.98 -5.29 -0.05
C TYR A 179 -13.47 -6.32 -1.06
N GLN A 180 -14.40 -5.87 -1.90
CA GLN A 180 -14.78 -6.54 -3.13
C GLN A 180 -14.37 -5.68 -4.32
N TYR A 181 -13.83 -6.30 -5.36
CA TYR A 181 -13.62 -5.66 -6.65
C TYR A 181 -14.41 -6.44 -7.70
N GLU A 182 -15.47 -5.83 -8.21
CA GLU A 182 -16.24 -6.38 -9.31
C GLU A 182 -15.47 -6.12 -10.62
N ILE A 183 -15.02 -7.19 -11.28
CA ILE A 183 -14.35 -7.09 -12.57
C ILE A 183 -15.40 -6.88 -13.67
N LYS A 184 -15.21 -5.86 -14.51
CA LYS A 184 -16.08 -5.61 -15.66
C LYS A 184 -15.61 -6.44 -16.85
N ASN A 185 -16.58 -7.07 -17.53
CA ASN A 185 -16.40 -7.83 -18.79
C ASN A 185 -15.29 -8.89 -18.69
N LEU A 186 -15.54 -9.96 -17.90
CA LEU A 186 -14.51 -10.97 -17.61
C LEU A 186 -14.06 -11.75 -18.84
#